data_AF-A0A535EQS8-F1
#
_entry.id   AF-A0A535EQS8-F1
#
_cell.length_a   1.000
_cell.length_b   1.000
_cell.length_c   1.000
_cell.angle_alpha   90.00
_cell.angle_beta   90.00
_cell.angle_gamma   90.00
#
_symmetry.space_group_name_H-M   'P 1'
#
loop_
_entity.id
_entity.type
_entity.pdbx_description
1 polymer ?
#
loop_
_entity_poly.entity_id
_entity_poly.type
_entity_poly.pdbx_seq_one_letter_code
_entity_poly.pdbx_strand_id
1 'polypeptide(L)'
;MYIAHRIGQAGPDIGGPLTLWHSHSNLCFSARTNIIDGFTDPDGNCPTGSFNAGTPEMLHVWVVDNPDGAFSTDMNPQALVRYLQLGSTG
;
A
#
# COMPACT_ATOMS: atom_id res chain seq x y z
N MET A 1 0.93 0.22 -9.46
CA MET A 1 2.03 0.35 -8.48
C MET A 1 3.25 -0.39 -9.02
N TYR A 2 4.44 -0.01 -8.57
CA TYR A 2 5.68 -0.78 -8.73
C TYR A 2 6.13 -1.33 -7.37
N ILE A 3 6.84 -2.47 -7.38
CA ILE A 3 7.29 -3.16 -6.16
C ILE A 3 8.79 -3.48 -6.31
N ALA A 4 9.57 -3.22 -5.27
CA ALA A 4 10.97 -3.61 -5.21
C ALA A 4 11.13 -5.14 -5.15
N HIS A 5 12.27 -5.66 -5.62
CA HIS A 5 12.43 -7.11 -5.75
C HIS A 5 12.47 -7.88 -4.42
N ARG A 6 12.86 -7.22 -3.31
CA ARG A 6 12.99 -7.84 -1.99
C ARG A 6 12.88 -6.81 -0.87
N ILE A 7 12.54 -7.28 0.32
CA ILE A 7 12.54 -6.49 1.56
C ILE A 7 13.94 -5.90 1.80
N GLY A 8 13.99 -4.63 2.17
CA GLY A 8 15.24 -3.90 2.45
C GLY A 8 16.03 -3.48 1.22
N GLN A 9 15.54 -3.75 0.01
CA GLN A 9 16.11 -3.17 -1.22
C GLN A 9 15.36 -1.88 -1.58
N ALA A 10 16.12 -0.81 -1.78
CA ALA A 10 15.59 0.45 -2.29
C ALA A 10 15.03 0.27 -3.72
N GLY A 11 13.87 0.87 -3.98
CA GLY A 11 13.34 0.98 -5.35
C GLY A 11 14.19 1.87 -6.26
N PRO A 12 14.14 1.69 -7.60
CA PRO A 12 14.82 2.58 -8.53
C PRO A 12 14.27 4.01 -8.46
N ASP A 13 15.13 5.00 -8.68
CA ASP A 13 14.74 6.41 -8.71
C ASP A 13 13.99 6.74 -10.01
N ILE A 14 12.65 6.66 -9.97
CA ILE A 14 11.77 6.86 -11.13
C ILE A 14 10.97 8.15 -10.94
N GLY A 15 11.46 9.27 -11.49
CA GLY A 15 10.79 10.57 -11.32
C GLY A 15 11.40 11.44 -10.22
N GLY A 16 12.55 11.04 -9.68
CA GLY A 16 13.34 11.87 -8.78
C GLY A 16 12.63 12.10 -7.44
N PRO A 17 12.85 13.26 -6.81
CA PRO A 17 12.30 13.55 -5.48
C PRO A 17 10.78 13.68 -5.42
N LEU A 18 10.09 13.66 -6.57
CA LEU A 18 8.63 13.73 -6.63
C LEU A 18 7.96 12.41 -6.31
N THR A 19 8.65 11.29 -6.54
CA THR A 19 8.06 9.97 -6.34
C THR A 19 8.72 9.28 -5.17
N LEU A 20 7.90 8.77 -4.25
CA LEU A 20 8.40 8.17 -3.03
C LEU A 20 8.09 6.67 -3.00
N TRP A 21 9.15 5.91 -2.75
CA TRP A 21 9.05 4.53 -2.35
C TRP A 21 8.81 4.46 -0.84
N HIS A 22 7.92 3.57 -0.40
CA HIS A 22 7.70 3.30 1.02
C HIS A 22 7.41 1.81 1.23
N SER A 23 7.58 1.34 2.46
CA SER A 23 7.23 -0.03 2.87
C SER A 23 6.21 0.03 4.00
N HIS A 24 5.46 -1.05 4.18
CA HIS A 24 4.61 -1.22 5.34
C HIS A 24 5.29 -2.14 6.36
N SER A 25 5.39 -1.67 7.59
CA SER A 25 5.91 -2.44 8.74
C SER A 25 4.80 -2.92 9.67
N ASN A 26 3.56 -2.52 9.43
CA ASN A 26 2.42 -2.77 10.32
C ASN A 26 1.39 -3.75 9.73
N LEU A 27 1.72 -4.46 8.64
CA LEU A 27 0.80 -5.43 8.03
C LEU A 27 0.92 -6.80 8.70
N CYS A 28 -0.23 -7.45 8.87
CA CYS A 28 -0.34 -8.82 9.34
C CYS A 28 -0.74 -9.74 8.20
N PHE A 29 0.03 -10.83 8.04
CA PHE A 29 -0.17 -11.86 7.04
C PHE A 29 -0.73 -13.11 7.71
N SER A 30 -1.79 -13.67 7.14
CA SER A 30 -2.36 -14.93 7.58
C SER A 30 -1.32 -16.06 7.50
N ALA A 31 -1.07 -16.79 8.58
CA ALA A 31 -0.16 -17.93 8.58
C ALA A 31 -0.64 -19.09 7.69
N ARG A 32 -1.92 -19.13 7.33
CA ARG A 32 -2.52 -20.15 6.47
C ARG A 32 -2.45 -19.80 4.99
N THR A 33 -2.75 -18.54 4.64
CA THR A 33 -2.92 -18.13 3.23
C THR A 33 -1.82 -17.23 2.72
N ASN A 34 -1.01 -16.65 3.62
CA ASN A 34 0.01 -15.66 3.32
C ASN A 34 -0.55 -14.39 2.65
N ILE A 35 -1.84 -14.10 2.85
CA ILE A 35 -2.53 -12.87 2.40
C ILE A 35 -2.63 -11.92 3.60
N ILE A 36 -2.59 -10.61 3.33
CA ILE A 36 -2.81 -9.56 4.32
C ILE A 36 -4.24 -9.66 4.86
N ASP A 37 -4.38 -9.84 6.17
CA ASP A 37 -5.69 -9.95 6.84
C ASP A 37 -5.88 -8.95 7.99
N GLY A 38 -4.89 -8.09 8.24
CA GLY A 38 -5.03 -7.02 9.21
C GLY A 38 -3.79 -6.14 9.33
N PHE A 39 -3.85 -5.28 10.34
CA PHE A 39 -2.76 -4.43 10.79
C PHE A 39 -2.37 -4.79 12.21
N THR A 40 -1.15 -4.42 12.62
CA THR A 40 -0.73 -4.53 14.01
C THR A 40 -1.55 -3.61 14.91
N ASP A 41 -1.76 -4.05 16.15
CA ASP A 41 -2.31 -3.20 17.21
C ASP A 41 -1.29 -2.12 17.68
N PRO A 42 -1.66 -1.22 18.61
CA PRO A 42 -0.74 -0.19 19.12
C PRO A 42 0.51 -0.74 19.81
N ASP A 43 0.47 -1.98 20.28
CA ASP A 43 1.59 -2.67 20.91
C ASP A 43 2.45 -3.47 19.90
N GLY A 44 2.07 -3.45 18.62
CA GLY A 44 2.79 -4.11 17.53
C GLY A 44 2.38 -5.57 17.29
N ASN A 45 1.31 -6.08 17.92
CA ASN A 45 0.90 -7.48 17.79
C ASN A 45 -0.05 -7.69 16.62
N CYS A 46 0.04 -8.87 16.00
CA CYS A 46 -0.92 -9.31 15.00
C CYS A 46 -2.06 -10.14 15.60
N PRO A 47 -3.23 -10.18 14.94
CA PRO A 47 -4.30 -11.10 15.29
C PRO A 47 -3.82 -12.56 15.38
N THR A 48 -4.47 -13.36 16.22
CA THR A 48 -4.13 -14.78 16.37
C THR A 48 -4.25 -15.51 15.03
N GLY A 49 -3.20 -16.24 14.66
CA GLY A 49 -3.12 -16.94 13.37
C GLY A 49 -2.50 -16.09 12.25
N SER A 50 -2.07 -14.87 12.54
CA SER A 50 -1.33 -14.01 11.63
C SER A 50 0.03 -13.62 12.21
N PHE A 51 0.93 -13.17 11.34
CA PHE A 51 2.26 -12.72 11.71
C PHE A 51 2.58 -11.40 11.02
N ASN A 52 3.38 -10.56 11.67
CA ASN A 52 3.87 -9.33 11.07
C ASN A 52 5.06 -9.64 10.16
N ALA A 53 5.06 -9.06 8.97
CA ALA A 53 6.22 -9.02 8.11
C ALA A 53 6.27 -7.66 7.39
N GLY A 54 7.47 -7.12 7.22
CA GLY A 54 7.65 -5.94 6.37
C GLY A 54 7.36 -6.26 4.91
N THR A 55 6.86 -5.29 4.14
CA THR A 55 6.78 -5.41 2.68
C THR A 55 8.09 -4.99 2.02
N PRO A 56 8.39 -5.46 0.80
CA PRO A 56 9.26 -4.72 -0.11
C PRO A 56 8.74 -3.29 -0.29
N GLU A 57 9.64 -2.38 -0.66
CA GLU A 57 9.22 -1.03 -0.99
C GLU A 57 8.29 -1.00 -2.20
N MET A 58 7.35 -0.07 -2.18
CA MET A 58 6.31 0.13 -3.17
C MET A 58 6.25 1.59 -3.58
N LEU A 59 6.01 1.83 -4.86
CA LEU A 59 5.71 3.14 -5.43
C LEU A 59 4.29 3.14 -5.98
N HIS A 60 3.45 3.99 -5.42
CA HIS A 60 2.06 4.15 -5.87
C HIS A 60 2.00 4.94 -7.18
N VAL A 61 1.13 4.48 -8.06
CA VAL A 61 0.82 5.14 -9.34
C VAL A 61 -0.69 5.22 -9.43
N TRP A 62 -1.21 6.44 -9.47
CA TRP A 62 -2.64 6.70 -9.42
C TRP A 62 -3.23 6.69 -10.84
N VAL A 63 -4.31 5.94 -11.02
CA VAL A 63 -5.13 5.94 -12.25
C VAL A 63 -6.44 6.73 -12.07
N VAL A 64 -6.68 7.19 -10.85
CA VAL A 64 -7.76 8.09 -10.44
C VAL A 64 -7.12 9.27 -9.72
N ASP A 65 -7.75 10.44 -9.76
CA ASP A 65 -7.23 11.60 -9.04
C ASP A 65 -7.22 11.32 -7.53
N ASN A 66 -6.02 11.38 -6.93
CA ASN A 66 -5.86 11.30 -5.48
C ASN A 66 -6.00 12.72 -4.90
N PRO A 67 -6.97 12.98 -4.00
CA PRO A 67 -7.17 14.29 -3.36
C PRO A 67 -5.92 14.82 -2.64
N ASP A 68 -5.06 13.92 -2.14
CA ASP A 68 -3.82 14.27 -1.45
C ASP A 68 -2.66 14.55 -2.43
N GLY A 69 -2.93 14.47 -3.74
CA GLY A 69 -2.00 14.79 -4.83
C GLY A 69 -1.43 13.56 -5.53
N ALA A 70 -0.92 13.78 -6.75
CA ALA A 70 -0.38 12.72 -7.62
C ALA A 70 0.86 11.99 -7.06
N PHE A 71 1.48 12.55 -6.03
CA PHE A 71 2.69 12.03 -5.38
C PHE A 71 2.44 11.50 -3.96
N SER A 72 1.19 11.47 -3.51
CA SER A 72 0.84 10.91 -2.21
C SER A 72 1.22 9.43 -2.13
N THR A 73 1.71 9.00 -0.97
CA THR A 73 1.93 7.58 -0.64
C THR A 73 0.65 6.90 -0.17
N ASP A 74 -0.37 7.65 0.24
CA ASP A 74 -1.58 7.07 0.80
C ASP A 74 -2.72 7.09 -0.22
N MET A 75 -3.45 5.98 -0.30
CA MET A 75 -4.69 5.93 -1.08
C MET A 75 -5.82 6.57 -0.30
N ASN A 76 -6.58 7.45 -0.95
CA ASN A 76 -7.88 7.90 -0.44
C ASN A 76 -8.98 6.93 -0.90
N PRO A 77 -9.56 6.08 -0.02
CA PRO A 77 -10.54 5.07 -0.44
C PRO A 77 -11.81 5.69 -1.03
N GLN A 78 -12.20 6.87 -0.57
CA GLN A 78 -13.38 7.58 -1.06
C GLN A 78 -13.19 8.07 -2.50
N ALA A 79 -11.97 8.43 -2.90
CA ALA A 79 -11.66 8.76 -4.28
C ALA A 79 -11.89 7.57 -5.23
N LEU A 80 -11.48 6.37 -4.82
CA LEU A 80 -11.73 5.15 -5.58
C LEU A 80 -13.23 4.83 -5.67
N VAL A 81 -13.96 4.89 -4.56
CA VAL A 81 -15.41 4.65 -4.54
C VAL A 81 -16.14 5.61 -5.48
N ARG A 82 -15.82 6.91 -5.42
CA ARG A 82 -16.40 7.93 -6.29
C ARG A 82 -16.15 7.62 -7.77
N TYR A 83 -14.93 7.24 -8.13
CA TYR A 83 -14.59 6.86 -9.50
C TYR A 83 -15.43 5.66 -9.99
N LEU A 84 -15.55 4.61 -9.16
CA LEU A 84 -16.33 3.43 -9.49
C LEU A 84 -17.83 3.74 -9.66
N GLN A 85 -18.38 4.66 -8.86
CA GLN A 85 -19.76 5.11 -8.98
C GLN A 85 -20.01 5.94 -10.25
N LEU A 86 -19.04 6.74 -10.69
CA LEU A 86 -19.13 7.48 -11.96
C LEU A 86 -19.07 6.53 -13.18
N GLY A 87 -18.29 5.45 -13.07
CA GLY A 87 -18.17 4.44 -14.12
C GLY A 87 -19.39 3.52 -14.27
N SER A 88 -20.20 3.36 -13.21
CA SER A 88 -21.40 2.50 -13.24
C SER A 88 -22.66 3.20 -13.75
N THR A 89 -22.59 4.50 -14.04
CA THR A 89 -23.68 5.28 -14.66
C THR A 89 -23.59 5.35 -16.20
N GLY A 90 -22.69 4.58 -16.81
CA GLY A 90 -22.49 4.50 -18.27
C GLY A 90 -23.14 3.29 -18.91
#